data_AF-A0A942YCX1-F1
#
_entry.id   AF-A0A942YCX1-F1
#
_cell.length_a   1.000
_cell.length_b   1.000
_cell.length_c   1.000
_cell.angle_alpha   90.00
_cell.angle_beta   90.00
_cell.angle_gamma   90.00
#
_symmetry.space_group_name_H-M   'P 1'
#
loop_
_entity.id
_entity.type
_entity.pdbx_description
1 polymer ?
#
loop_
_entity_poly.entity_id
_entity_poly.type
_entity_poly.pdbx_seq_one_letter_code
_entity_poly.pdbx_strand_id
1 'polypeptide(L)'
;MVLGNFIQRVREENAPKPQEVSKEGEGKMLLNNIRWITSETKKIYQATVDSERLMEYLEEKLMQTDLIKMISEDPNPKRGYGVLYFYYSVKPRKRLLSVAPRRNNSYIHVVLFNHLLSQETLQQNGFTIGNSDIDPDILVQSKEEIDILVDLLKKNLRIS
;
A
#
# COMPACT_ATOMS: atom_id res chain seq x y z
N MET A 1 -46.46 -48.09 -14.57
CA MET A 1 -45.79 -46.80 -14.81
C MET A 1 -45.12 -46.38 -13.50
N VAL A 2 -43.92 -46.88 -13.22
CA VAL A 2 -43.17 -46.58 -11.98
C VAL A 2 -41.69 -46.51 -12.37
N LEU A 3 -41.24 -45.33 -12.77
CA LEU A 3 -39.84 -45.09 -13.16
C LEU A 3 -39.38 -43.69 -12.71
N GLY A 4 -39.89 -43.23 -11.56
CA GLY A 4 -39.57 -41.91 -10.99
C GLY A 4 -38.59 -41.93 -9.81
N ASN A 5 -38.47 -43.04 -9.08
CA ASN A 5 -37.84 -43.01 -7.74
C ASN A 5 -36.48 -43.70 -7.62
N PHE A 6 -35.86 -44.16 -8.71
CA PHE A 6 -34.56 -44.84 -8.65
C PHE A 6 -33.37 -43.95 -9.00
N ILE A 7 -33.57 -42.89 -9.79
CA ILE A 7 -32.47 -41.99 -10.22
C ILE A 7 -32.12 -40.93 -9.15
N GLN A 8 -33.04 -40.60 -8.23
CA GLN A 8 -32.76 -39.65 -7.16
C GLN A 8 -31.88 -40.22 -6.04
N ARG A 9 -31.97 -41.52 -5.73
CA ARG A 9 -31.16 -42.14 -4.65
C ARG A 9 -29.68 -42.30 -4.98
N VAL A 10 -29.32 -42.53 -6.25
CA VAL A 10 -27.91 -42.76 -6.63
C VAL A 10 -27.09 -41.46 -6.69
N ARG A 11 -27.74 -40.28 -6.72
CA ARG A 11 -27.07 -38.97 -6.72
C ARG A 11 -26.71 -38.45 -5.33
N GLU A 12 -27.35 -38.94 -4.26
CA GLU A 12 -27.09 -38.46 -2.90
C GLU A 12 -25.97 -39.24 -2.20
N GLU A 13 -25.69 -40.49 -2.62
CA GLU A 13 -24.65 -41.34 -1.99
C GLU A 13 -23.22 -41.09 -2.50
N ASN A 14 -23.05 -40.32 -3.58
CA ASN A 14 -21.72 -39.96 -4.12
C ASN A 14 -21.41 -38.45 -4.01
N ALA A 15 -22.19 -37.70 -3.24
CA ALA A 15 -21.85 -36.32 -2.93
C ALA A 15 -20.64 -36.30 -1.97
N PRO A 16 -19.55 -35.58 -2.28
CA PRO A 16 -18.44 -35.43 -1.34
C PRO A 16 -18.98 -34.80 -0.05
N LYS A 17 -18.75 -35.47 1.07
CA LYS A 17 -19.08 -34.92 2.39
C LYS A 17 -18.40 -33.56 2.54
N PRO A 18 -19.08 -32.53 3.08
CA PRO A 18 -18.42 -31.28 3.43
C PRO A 18 -17.24 -31.63 4.34
N GLN A 19 -16.03 -31.28 3.93
CA GLN A 19 -14.87 -31.36 4.81
C GLN A 19 -15.13 -30.43 5.98
N GLU A 20 -15.14 -30.99 7.20
CA GLU A 20 -15.01 -30.21 8.42
C GLU A 20 -13.66 -29.49 8.36
N VAL A 21 -13.69 -28.19 8.09
CA VAL A 21 -12.50 -27.35 8.23
C VAL A 21 -12.34 -27.04 9.71
N SER A 22 -11.32 -27.67 10.29
CA SER A 22 -10.81 -27.45 11.63
C SER A 22 -10.53 -25.96 11.91
N LYS A 23 -10.77 -25.56 13.16
CA LYS A 23 -10.37 -24.27 13.73
C LYS A 23 -8.85 -24.12 13.72
N GLU A 24 -8.42 -22.86 13.80
CA GLU A 24 -7.08 -22.33 14.12
C GLU A 24 -6.15 -22.07 12.94
N GLY A 25 -5.74 -20.80 12.80
CA GLY A 25 -4.75 -20.35 11.82
C GLY A 25 -5.07 -18.99 11.24
N GLU A 26 -4.65 -17.94 11.94
CA GLU A 26 -4.39 -16.60 11.41
C GLU A 26 -5.59 -15.82 10.86
N GLY A 27 -5.93 -14.74 11.57
CA GLY A 27 -6.76 -13.67 11.02
C GLY A 27 -6.09 -13.09 9.79
N LYS A 28 -6.41 -13.65 8.63
CA LYS A 28 -6.21 -13.05 7.32
C LYS A 28 -7.05 -11.78 7.34
N MET A 29 -6.48 -10.68 7.83
CA MET A 29 -7.06 -9.36 7.64
C MET A 29 -7.17 -9.21 6.13
N LEU A 30 -8.39 -9.37 5.62
CA LEU A 30 -8.77 -8.96 4.28
C LEU A 30 -8.42 -7.48 4.20
N LEU A 31 -7.25 -7.19 3.67
CA LEU A 31 -6.82 -5.84 3.33
C LEU A 31 -7.81 -5.37 2.26
N ASN A 32 -8.84 -4.63 2.67
CA ASN A 32 -9.57 -3.70 1.79
C ASN A 32 -8.61 -2.56 1.42
N ASN A 33 -7.45 -2.89 0.86
CA ASN A 33 -6.41 -1.96 0.52
C ASN A 33 -6.46 -1.66 -0.96
N ILE A 34 -6.54 -0.38 -1.22
CA ILE A 34 -6.27 0.20 -2.52
C ILE A 34 -4.80 -0.10 -2.85
N ARG A 35 -4.54 -0.53 -4.08
CA ARG A 35 -3.19 -0.76 -4.59
C ARG A 35 -2.89 0.29 -5.62
N TRP A 36 -1.64 0.73 -5.75
CA TRP A 36 -1.25 1.70 -6.78
C TRP A 36 -1.75 1.29 -8.17
N ILE A 37 -1.53 0.03 -8.55
CA ILE A 37 -1.91 -0.49 -9.87
C ILE A 37 -3.42 -0.44 -10.17
N THR A 38 -4.26 -0.50 -9.14
CA THR A 38 -5.73 -0.44 -9.26
C THR A 38 -6.33 0.89 -8.82
N SER A 39 -5.51 1.80 -8.29
CA SER A 39 -5.94 3.06 -7.67
C SER A 39 -6.57 4.01 -8.67
N GLU A 40 -7.58 4.77 -8.22
CA GLU A 40 -8.13 5.88 -8.99
C GLU A 40 -7.07 6.96 -9.22
N THR A 41 -6.16 7.15 -8.27
CA THR A 41 -5.00 8.04 -8.40
C THR A 41 -4.19 7.70 -9.64
N LYS A 42 -3.81 6.44 -9.88
CA LYS A 42 -3.09 6.04 -11.12
C LYS A 42 -3.94 6.32 -12.37
N LYS A 43 -5.24 6.04 -12.34
CA LYS A 43 -6.14 6.24 -13.50
C LYS A 43 -6.27 7.70 -13.91
N ILE A 44 -6.40 8.61 -12.95
CA ILE A 44 -6.57 10.05 -13.23
C ILE A 44 -5.23 10.76 -13.45
N TYR A 45 -4.13 10.13 -13.09
CA TYR A 45 -2.82 10.73 -13.09
C TYR A 45 -1.96 10.20 -14.23
N GLN A 46 -1.72 11.04 -15.22
CA GLN A 46 -0.82 10.75 -16.34
C GLN A 46 0.62 11.03 -15.91
N ALA A 47 1.15 10.20 -15.01
CA ALA A 47 2.52 10.31 -14.52
C ALA A 47 3.56 10.01 -15.60
N THR A 48 4.80 10.44 -15.38
CA THR A 48 5.94 9.91 -16.14
C THR A 48 6.15 8.43 -15.79
N VAL A 49 6.68 7.65 -16.74
CA VAL A 49 7.00 6.22 -16.52
C VAL A 49 7.91 6.03 -15.31
N ASP A 50 8.88 6.92 -15.09
CA ASP A 50 9.80 6.84 -13.96
C ASP A 50 9.08 7.08 -12.63
N SER A 51 8.21 8.09 -12.57
CA SER A 51 7.42 8.36 -11.37
C SER A 51 6.48 7.19 -11.05
N GLU A 52 5.87 6.56 -12.06
CA GLU A 52 5.06 5.34 -11.85
C GLU A 52 5.89 4.18 -11.31
N ARG A 53 7.09 3.95 -11.84
CA ARG A 53 7.99 2.90 -11.37
C ARG A 53 8.41 3.11 -9.92
N LEU A 54 8.61 4.36 -9.50
CA LEU A 54 8.92 4.70 -8.11
C LEU A 54 7.72 4.46 -7.19
N MET A 55 6.49 4.80 -7.64
CA MET A 55 5.26 4.47 -6.90
C MET A 55 5.11 2.96 -6.68
N GLU A 56 5.31 2.17 -7.74
CA GLU A 56 5.25 0.71 -7.70
C GLU A 56 6.29 0.15 -6.73
N TYR A 57 7.55 0.57 -6.86
CA TYR A 57 8.63 0.09 -6.01
C TYR A 57 8.44 0.46 -4.53
N LEU A 58 7.99 1.69 -4.25
CA LEU A 58 7.71 2.12 -2.87
C LEU A 58 6.60 1.27 -2.24
N GLU A 59 5.50 1.04 -2.96
CA GLU A 59 4.41 0.20 -2.46
C GLU A 59 4.92 -1.22 -2.15
N GLU A 60 5.62 -1.85 -3.10
CA GLU A 60 6.16 -3.20 -2.93
C GLU A 60 7.10 -3.28 -1.74
N LYS A 61 8.02 -2.33 -1.59
CA LYS A 61 9.01 -2.32 -0.52
C LYS A 61 8.37 -2.13 0.86
N LEU A 62 7.38 -1.25 0.97
CA LEU A 62 6.63 -1.05 2.22
C LEU A 62 5.82 -2.29 2.61
N MET A 63 5.26 -3.01 1.63
CA MET A 63 4.55 -4.26 1.87
C MET A 63 5.48 -5.40 2.29
N GLN A 64 6.63 -5.55 1.63
CA GLN A 64 7.61 -6.59 1.95
C GLN A 64 8.23 -6.44 3.35
N THR A 65 8.19 -5.24 3.91
CA THR A 65 8.79 -4.92 5.22
C THR A 65 7.78 -4.87 6.37
N ASP A 66 6.52 -5.23 6.11
CA ASP A 66 5.41 -5.18 7.08
C ASP A 66 5.23 -3.82 7.79
N LEU A 67 5.74 -2.74 7.17
CA LEU A 67 5.64 -1.38 7.71
C LEU A 67 4.23 -0.81 7.62
N ILE A 68 3.41 -1.34 6.71
CA ILE A 68 2.07 -0.84 6.42
C ILE A 68 1.02 -1.90 6.74
N LYS A 69 -0.09 -1.44 7.30
CA LYS A 69 -1.27 -2.24 7.63
C LYS A 69 -2.49 -1.83 6.82
N MET A 70 -2.46 -0.67 6.18
CA MET A 70 -3.54 -0.16 5.34
C MET A 70 -3.05 0.85 4.32
N ILE A 71 -3.68 0.88 3.15
CA ILE A 71 -3.50 1.88 2.10
C ILE A 71 -4.86 2.49 1.80
N SER A 72 -4.93 3.82 1.71
CA SER A 72 -6.09 4.55 1.20
C SER A 72 -5.66 5.54 0.12
N GLU A 73 -6.60 6.16 -0.57
CA GLU A 73 -6.30 7.21 -1.56
C GLU A 73 -7.25 8.40 -1.43
N ASP A 74 -6.84 9.54 -1.99
CA ASP A 74 -7.65 10.74 -2.15
C ASP A 74 -7.49 11.28 -3.59
N PRO A 75 -8.25 10.75 -4.55
CA PRO A 75 -8.20 11.16 -5.94
C PRO A 75 -8.97 12.47 -6.13
N ASN A 76 -8.41 13.42 -6.88
CA ASN A 76 -9.06 14.65 -7.28
C ASN A 76 -9.11 14.78 -8.81
N PRO A 77 -10.11 14.16 -9.47
CA PRO A 77 -10.21 14.13 -10.93
C PRO A 77 -10.26 15.53 -11.55
N LYS A 78 -10.95 16.48 -10.89
CA LYS A 78 -11.11 17.86 -11.40
C LYS A 78 -9.78 18.61 -11.49
N ARG A 79 -8.87 18.35 -10.55
CA ARG A 79 -7.55 18.99 -10.50
C ARG A 79 -6.45 18.15 -11.13
N GLY A 80 -6.77 16.93 -11.58
CA GLY A 80 -5.81 16.02 -12.19
C GLY A 80 -4.68 15.59 -11.25
N TYR A 81 -4.94 15.48 -9.94
CA TYR A 81 -4.01 14.91 -8.97
C TYR A 81 -4.69 13.92 -8.04
N GLY A 82 -3.89 13.05 -7.43
CA GLY A 82 -4.34 12.19 -6.34
C GLY A 82 -3.14 11.78 -5.48
N VAL A 83 -3.45 11.25 -4.31
CA VAL A 83 -2.45 10.90 -3.29
C VAL A 83 -2.79 9.52 -2.73
N LEU A 84 -1.78 8.66 -2.57
CA LEU A 84 -1.91 7.46 -1.76
C LEU A 84 -1.45 7.75 -0.33
N TYR A 85 -2.17 7.21 0.64
CA TYR A 85 -1.82 7.26 2.06
C TYR A 85 -1.54 5.86 2.58
N PHE A 86 -0.39 5.70 3.22
CA PHE A 86 0.05 4.47 3.86
C PHE A 86 -0.08 4.60 5.38
N TYR A 87 -0.55 3.56 6.04
CA TYR A 87 -0.80 3.56 7.49
C TYR A 87 -0.08 2.39 8.15
N TYR A 88 0.66 2.64 9.23
CA TYR A 88 1.31 1.58 10.03
C TYR A 88 0.42 1.08 11.20
N SER A 89 -0.71 1.75 11.44
CA SER A 89 -1.72 1.31 12.41
C SER A 89 -3.13 1.65 11.92
N VAL A 90 -4.08 0.73 12.14
CA VAL A 90 -5.50 0.90 11.77
C VAL A 90 -6.34 1.38 12.95
N LYS A 91 -6.02 0.97 14.19
CA LYS A 91 -6.75 1.33 15.41
C LYS A 91 -5.76 1.57 16.58
N PRO A 92 -5.48 2.85 16.97
CA PRO A 92 -5.90 4.07 16.28
C PRO A 92 -5.27 4.17 14.88
N ARG A 93 -5.93 4.88 13.97
CA ARG A 93 -5.44 5.07 12.60
C ARG A 93 -4.22 5.99 12.62
N LYS A 94 -3.03 5.48 12.26
CA LYS A 94 -1.79 6.27 12.23
C LYS A 94 -1.14 6.21 10.84
N ARG A 95 -0.95 7.39 10.23
CA ARG A 95 -0.33 7.54 8.91
C ARG A 95 1.18 7.32 9.01
N LEU A 96 1.72 6.54 8.09
CA LEU A 96 3.16 6.42 7.89
C LEU A 96 3.63 7.57 7.00
N LEU A 97 3.13 7.57 5.77
CA LEU A 97 3.48 8.53 4.74
C LEU A 97 2.33 8.70 3.76
N SER A 98 2.36 9.77 2.99
CA SER A 98 1.57 9.90 1.77
C SER A 98 2.49 10.11 0.59
N VAL A 99 2.05 9.67 -0.59
CA VAL A 99 2.84 9.77 -1.81
C VAL A 99 1.99 10.27 -2.97
N ALA A 100 2.58 11.13 -3.78
CA ALA A 100 1.99 11.61 -5.02
C ALA A 100 2.99 11.46 -6.19
N PRO A 101 2.56 10.86 -7.31
CA PRO A 101 3.37 10.85 -8.52
C PRO A 101 3.47 12.25 -9.16
N ARG A 102 4.33 12.39 -10.19
CA ARG A 102 4.50 13.62 -10.98
C ARG A 102 4.34 13.39 -12.47
N ARG A 103 3.64 14.32 -13.12
CA ARG A 103 3.38 14.30 -14.58
C ARG A 103 4.57 14.75 -15.41
N ASN A 104 5.38 15.65 -14.87
CA ASN A 104 6.43 16.36 -15.61
C ASN A 104 7.83 16.15 -15.03
N ASN A 105 7.97 15.29 -14.02
CA ASN A 105 9.24 15.03 -13.34
C ASN A 105 9.41 13.53 -13.09
N SER A 106 10.65 13.07 -12.98
CA SER A 106 11.00 11.67 -12.70
C SER A 106 11.14 11.37 -11.20
N TYR A 107 10.39 12.07 -10.35
CA TYR A 107 10.36 11.86 -8.91
C TYR A 107 8.93 11.68 -8.39
N ILE A 108 8.81 11.19 -7.16
CA ILE A 108 7.55 11.17 -6.39
C ILE A 108 7.70 12.09 -5.17
N HIS A 109 6.61 12.73 -4.75
CA HIS A 109 6.60 13.40 -3.43
C HIS A 109 6.25 12.38 -2.39
N VAL A 110 7.01 12.34 -1.30
CA VAL A 110 6.70 11.55 -0.11
C VAL A 110 6.64 12.49 1.08
N VAL A 111 5.47 12.58 1.70
CA VAL A 111 5.26 13.33 2.94
C VAL A 111 5.23 12.37 4.11
N LEU A 112 6.09 12.58 5.10
CA LEU A 112 6.20 11.74 6.29
C LEU A 112 5.41 12.34 7.45
N PHE A 113 4.56 11.54 8.08
CA PHE A 113 3.68 12.01 9.15
C PHE A 113 4.24 11.68 10.54
N ASN A 114 3.66 12.32 11.56
CA ASN A 114 3.92 12.04 12.98
C ASN A 114 5.39 12.23 13.40
N HIS A 115 6.13 13.07 12.69
CA HIS A 115 7.55 13.33 12.94
C HIS A 115 8.39 12.04 13.01
N LEU A 116 8.05 11.03 12.22
CA LEU A 116 8.75 9.74 12.19
C LEU A 116 10.21 9.89 11.77
N LEU A 117 10.54 10.87 10.95
CA LEU A 117 11.91 11.26 10.63
C LEU A 117 11.97 12.79 10.65
N SER A 118 13.07 13.35 11.18
CA SER A 118 13.27 14.80 11.13
C SER A 118 13.81 15.22 9.77
N GLN A 119 13.60 16.48 9.39
CA GLN A 119 14.20 17.05 8.19
C GLN A 119 15.73 16.95 8.20
N GLU A 120 16.36 17.14 9.35
CA GLU A 120 17.81 16.99 9.52
C GLU A 120 18.26 15.56 9.19
N THR A 121 17.59 14.53 9.73
CA THR A 121 17.90 13.13 9.41
C THR A 121 17.76 12.85 7.93
N LEU A 122 16.72 13.38 7.27
CA LEU A 122 16.50 13.21 5.84
C LEU A 122 17.62 13.87 5.01
N GLN A 123 17.99 15.10 5.34
CA GLN A 123 19.08 15.82 4.66
C GLN A 123 20.43 15.13 4.84
N GLN A 124 20.74 14.64 6.05
CA GLN A 124 21.96 13.88 6.33
C GLN A 124 22.04 12.57 5.54
N ASN A 125 20.90 11.99 5.15
CA ASN A 125 20.82 10.81 4.30
C ASN A 125 20.67 11.15 2.80
N GLY A 126 20.86 12.42 2.43
CA GLY A 126 20.93 12.84 1.03
C GLY A 126 19.59 13.12 0.35
N PHE A 127 18.47 13.11 1.08
CA PHE A 127 17.17 13.40 0.49
C PHE A 127 17.03 14.89 0.11
N THR A 128 16.45 15.13 -1.07
CA THR A 128 16.02 16.47 -1.47
C THR A 128 14.70 16.81 -0.79
N ILE A 129 14.65 17.94 -0.06
CA ILE A 129 13.43 18.41 0.59
C ILE A 129 12.55 19.16 -0.43
N GLY A 130 11.27 18.77 -0.52
CA GLY A 130 10.28 19.38 -1.41
C GLY A 130 9.68 20.66 -0.83
N ASN A 131 9.04 20.54 0.32
CA ASN A 131 8.49 21.67 1.08
C ASN A 131 8.95 21.61 2.55
N SER A 132 9.09 22.78 3.17
CA SER A 132 9.55 22.94 4.55
C SER A 132 8.39 23.06 5.55
N ASP A 133 7.29 22.35 5.29
CA ASP A 133 6.13 22.30 6.20
C ASP A 133 6.46 21.47 7.45
N ILE A 134 5.53 21.47 8.42
CA ILE A 134 5.65 20.76 9.71
C ILE A 134 5.92 19.26 9.51
N ASP A 135 5.27 18.65 8.52
CA ASP A 135 5.50 17.26 8.11
C ASP A 135 6.51 17.26 6.94
N PRO A 136 7.66 16.57 7.06
CA PRO A 136 8.69 16.61 6.01
C PRO A 136 8.18 16.05 4.68
N ASP A 137 8.35 16.83 3.62
CA ASP A 137 8.12 16.44 2.23
C ASP A 137 9.46 16.23 1.53
N ILE A 138 9.67 15.06 0.93
CA ILE A 138 10.89 14.71 0.19
C ILE A 138 10.58 14.36 -1.26
N LEU A 139 11.52 14.72 -2.14
CA LEU A 139 11.49 14.36 -3.55
C LEU A 139 12.32 13.10 -3.75
N VAL A 140 11.66 11.96 -3.92
CA VAL A 140 12.31 10.67 -4.11
C VAL A 140 12.47 10.40 -5.60
N GLN A 141 13.70 10.18 -6.05
CA GLN A 141 14.12 10.15 -7.45
C GLN A 141 14.65 8.77 -7.87
N SER A 142 14.96 7.89 -6.93
CA SER A 142 15.54 6.58 -7.21
C SER A 142 15.00 5.47 -6.30
N LYS A 143 15.26 4.22 -6.68
CA LYS A 143 14.90 3.05 -5.85
C LYS A 143 15.81 2.94 -4.63
N GLU A 144 17.07 3.34 -4.78
CA GLU A 144 18.04 3.38 -3.70
C GLU A 144 17.60 4.34 -2.59
N GLU A 145 17.06 5.51 -2.97
CA GLU A 145 16.46 6.44 -2.00
C GLU A 145 15.24 5.84 -1.29
N ILE A 146 14.42 5.06 -1.99
CA ILE A 146 13.29 4.33 -1.37
C ILE A 146 13.82 3.31 -0.35
N ASP A 147 14.87 2.55 -0.69
CA ASP A 147 15.46 1.57 0.22
C ASP A 147 16.01 2.24 1.49
N ILE A 148 16.74 3.36 1.34
CA ILE A 148 17.24 4.15 2.48
C ILE A 148 16.07 4.65 3.34
N LEU A 149 15.02 5.19 2.72
CA LEU A 149 13.84 5.70 3.43
C LEU A 149 13.18 4.59 4.25
N VAL A 150 12.96 3.42 3.64
CA VAL A 150 12.34 2.27 4.30
C VAL A 150 13.19 1.80 5.47
N ASP A 151 14.50 1.72 5.32
CA ASP A 151 15.42 1.34 6.40
C ASP A 151 15.38 2.34 7.57
N LEU A 152 15.32 3.64 7.29
CA LEU A 152 15.16 4.67 8.31
C LEU A 152 13.83 4.53 9.06
N LEU A 153 12.73 4.30 8.34
CA LEU A 153 11.41 4.09 8.93
C LEU A 153 11.35 2.83 9.80
N LYS A 154 11.95 1.71 9.35
CA LYS A 154 12.06 0.47 10.14
C LYS A 154 12.79 0.71 11.46
N LYS A 155 13.96 1.36 11.40
CA LYS A 155 14.77 1.69 12.58
C LYS A 155 13.99 2.56 13.57
N ASN A 156 13.29 3.57 13.08
CA ASN A 156 12.54 4.49 13.94
C ASN A 156 11.32 3.84 14.60
N LEU A 157 10.55 3.05 13.84
CA LEU A 157 9.37 2.35 14.34
C LEU A 157 9.70 1.11 15.20
N ARG A 158 11.00 0.74 15.30
CA ARG A 158 11.48 -0.47 16.00
C ARG A 158 10.82 -1.74 15.48
N ILE A 159 10.52 -1.79 14.18
CA ILE A 159 9.96 -2.96 13.51
C ILE A 159 11.14 -3.74 12.92
N SER A 160 11.41 -4.91 13.50
CA SER A 160 12.49 -5.83 13.12
C SER A 160 12.13 -6.63 11.88
#